data_AF-A0A139DDN2-F1
#
_entry.id   AF-A0A139DDN2-F1
#
_cell.length_a   1.000
_cell.length_b   1.000
_cell.length_c   1.000
_cell.angle_alpha   90.00
_cell.angle_beta   90.00
_cell.angle_gamma   90.00
#
_symmetry.space_group_name_H-M   'P 1'
#
loop_
_entity.id
_entity.type
_entity.pdbx_description
1 polymer ?
#
loop_
_entity_poly.entity_id
_entity_poly.type
_entity_poly.pdbx_seq_one_letter_code
_entity_poly.pdbx_strand_id
1 'polypeptide(L)'
;MLRFLVAGILVWALAGCDSFSEARPMMDEYLERLSRVLEVEQVDSQPLPPADSLPRRRERLLTLPELELGLLDFLSLYGCELQFVVGEKASVLGRVMQPVNRLRYEVRFIRAAEDCLPEIDDEELRESLVQAIKTKRDALPIAVWNATWGTEEIERLVTLSKGFYPVEEKAVATSDLLRDLNQLNRVVRALNNQQLDVSLDDLGAIHQRWQAEFKAGQLINSARLLIETLNAGT
;
A
#
# COMPACT_ATOMS: atom_id res chain seq x y z
N MET A 1 -33.98 15.06 43.27
CA MET A 1 -33.02 15.98 42.63
C MET A 1 -31.59 15.75 43.11
N LEU A 2 -31.30 15.83 44.42
CA LEU A 2 -29.93 15.69 44.97
C LEU A 2 -29.24 14.35 44.62
N ARG A 3 -29.97 13.22 44.62
CA ARG A 3 -29.43 11.90 44.23
C ARG A 3 -28.99 11.81 42.76
N PHE A 4 -29.67 12.50 41.85
CA PHE A 4 -29.31 12.52 40.42
C PHE A 4 -28.11 13.43 40.16
N LEU A 5 -27.95 14.51 40.94
CA LEU A 5 -26.75 15.37 40.90
C LEU A 5 -25.51 14.62 41.42
N VAL A 6 -25.64 13.87 42.52
CA VAL A 6 -24.54 13.07 43.06
C VAL A 6 -24.13 11.96 42.07
N ALA A 7 -25.09 11.30 41.42
CA ALA A 7 -24.79 10.30 40.40
C ALA A 7 -24.12 10.92 39.16
N GLY A 8 -24.55 12.11 38.72
CA GLY A 8 -23.92 12.83 37.60
C GLY A 8 -22.47 13.24 37.89
N ILE A 9 -22.20 13.74 39.11
CA ILE A 9 -20.85 14.10 39.56
C ILE A 9 -19.96 12.86 39.69
N LEU A 10 -20.49 11.74 40.19
CA LEU A 10 -19.75 10.48 40.31
C LEU A 10 -19.37 9.91 38.93
N VAL A 11 -20.28 9.97 37.95
CA VAL A 11 -20.00 9.55 36.57
C VAL A 11 -18.93 10.45 35.92
N TRP A 12 -18.96 11.76 36.18
CA TRP A 12 -17.90 12.67 35.73
C TRP A 12 -16.57 12.42 36.42
N ALA A 13 -16.57 12.10 37.71
CA ALA A 13 -15.35 11.77 38.46
C ALA A 13 -14.74 10.41 38.06
N LEU A 14 -15.56 9.48 37.57
CA LEU A 14 -15.13 8.18 37.02
C LEU A 14 -14.74 8.27 35.54
N ALA A 15 -15.16 9.31 34.82
CA ALA A 15 -14.72 9.63 33.46
C ALA A 15 -13.37 10.36 33.48
N GLY A 16 -12.39 9.84 34.22
CA GLY A 16 -11.01 10.26 34.08
C GLY A 16 -10.51 9.86 32.71
N CYS A 17 -10.06 10.84 31.91
CA CYS A 17 -9.33 10.55 30.69
C CYS A 17 -8.01 9.89 31.10
N ASP A 18 -7.79 8.62 30.75
CA ASP A 18 -6.50 7.98 31.00
C ASP A 18 -5.48 8.53 30.01
N SER A 19 -4.76 9.58 30.42
CA SER A 19 -3.72 10.20 29.61
C SER A 19 -2.58 9.24 29.28
N PHE A 20 -2.43 8.13 30.02
CA PHE A 20 -1.41 7.10 29.72
C PHE A 20 -1.78 6.19 28.54
N SER A 21 -3.02 6.26 28.05
CA SER A 21 -3.42 5.57 26.81
C SER A 21 -2.85 6.22 25.54
N GLU A 22 -2.32 7.45 25.66
CA GLU A 22 -1.69 8.18 24.57
C GLU A 22 -0.17 8.01 24.54
N ALA A 23 0.41 7.93 23.33
CA ALA A 23 1.83 7.64 23.15
C ALA A 23 2.78 8.70 23.72
N ARG A 24 2.46 10.00 23.57
CA ARG A 24 3.35 11.09 24.03
C ARG A 24 3.39 11.21 25.56
N PRO A 25 2.25 11.29 26.28
CA PRO A 25 2.28 11.27 27.75
C PRO A 25 2.96 10.03 28.34
N MET A 26 2.80 8.85 27.71
CA MET A 26 3.52 7.64 28.13
C MET A 26 5.05 7.82 28.06
N MET A 27 5.56 8.47 27.00
CA MET A 27 6.99 8.71 26.85
C MET A 27 7.51 9.84 27.75
N ASP A 28 6.72 10.87 28.00
CA ASP A 28 7.08 11.95 28.92
C ASP A 28 7.23 11.40 30.36
N GLU A 29 6.30 10.54 30.81
CA GLU A 29 6.39 9.82 32.09
C GLU A 29 7.63 8.92 32.17
N TYR A 30 8.01 8.28 31.05
CA TYR A 30 9.23 7.48 31.01
C TYR A 30 10.48 8.33 31.30
N LEU A 31 10.60 9.51 30.70
CA LEU A 31 11.72 10.42 30.95
C LEU A 31 11.71 10.95 32.40
N GLU A 32 10.54 11.25 32.97
CA GLU A 32 10.41 11.65 34.36
C GLU A 32 10.81 10.52 35.34
N ARG A 33 10.44 9.27 35.04
CA ARG A 33 10.87 8.12 35.85
C ARG A 33 12.37 7.91 35.75
N LEU A 34 12.92 8.01 34.54
CA LEU A 34 14.34 7.83 34.29
C LEU A 34 15.17 8.89 35.04
N SER A 35 14.78 10.16 34.97
CA SER A 35 15.48 11.25 35.67
C SER A 35 15.46 11.08 37.19
N ARG A 36 14.31 10.69 37.75
CA ARG A 36 14.17 10.39 39.18
C ARG A 36 15.09 9.24 39.64
N VAL A 37 15.18 8.17 38.85
CA VAL A 37 16.04 7.00 39.19
C VAL A 37 17.52 7.36 39.10
N LEU A 38 17.90 8.21 38.14
CA LEU A 38 19.27 8.66 37.95
C LEU A 38 19.66 9.86 38.84
N GLU A 39 18.71 10.43 39.58
CA GLU A 39 18.88 11.64 40.40
C GLU A 39 19.41 12.84 39.60
N VAL A 40 18.96 12.97 38.35
CA VAL A 40 19.33 14.07 37.44
C VAL A 40 18.13 14.97 37.15
N GLU A 41 18.39 16.18 36.64
CA GLU A 41 17.34 17.05 36.13
C GLU A 41 16.67 16.40 34.91
N GLN A 42 15.36 16.55 34.80
CA GLN A 42 14.61 16.02 33.66
C GLN A 42 15.00 16.77 32.38
N VAL A 43 15.30 16.01 31.34
CA VAL A 43 15.57 16.55 30.00
C VAL A 43 14.33 16.36 29.13
N ASP A 44 13.87 17.44 28.51
CA ASP A 44 12.80 17.38 27.53
C ASP A 44 13.30 16.79 26.21
N SER A 45 12.50 15.92 25.58
CA SER A 45 12.80 15.42 24.25
C SER A 45 12.74 16.55 23.21
N GLN A 46 13.73 16.62 22.32
CA GLN A 46 13.70 17.57 21.20
C GLN A 46 13.02 16.93 19.99
N PRO A 47 12.09 17.64 19.32
CA PRO A 47 11.41 17.09 18.14
C PRO A 47 12.39 16.88 16.98
N LEU A 48 12.26 15.74 16.30
CA LEU A 48 13.06 15.45 15.10
C LEU A 48 12.57 16.30 13.91
N PRO A 49 13.45 16.60 12.94
CA PRO A 49 13.06 17.24 11.68
C PRO A 49 11.92 16.45 11.00
N PRO A 50 10.87 17.09 10.45
CA PRO A 50 9.69 16.41 9.92
C PRO A 50 10.05 15.21 9.04
N ALA A 51 9.31 14.11 9.18
CA ALA A 51 9.49 12.97 8.29
C ALA A 51 9.10 13.34 6.86
N ASP A 52 9.83 12.77 5.90
CA ASP A 52 9.51 12.92 4.49
C ASP A 52 8.11 12.33 4.22
N SER A 53 7.25 13.16 3.65
CA SER A 53 5.94 12.73 3.19
C SER A 53 6.06 11.94 1.88
N LEU A 54 5.14 11.00 1.67
CA LEU A 54 5.02 10.31 0.38
C LEU A 54 4.88 11.36 -0.76
N PRO A 55 5.70 11.30 -1.83
CA PRO A 55 5.64 12.25 -2.95
C PRO A 55 4.26 12.27 -3.60
N ARG A 56 3.88 13.30 -4.37
CA ARG A 56 2.52 13.34 -4.98
C ARG A 56 2.34 12.18 -5.96
N ARG A 57 1.11 11.67 -6.11
CA ARG A 57 0.79 10.55 -7.04
C ARG A 57 1.41 10.69 -8.43
N ARG A 58 1.33 11.89 -9.03
CA ARG A 58 1.89 12.19 -10.36
C ARG A 58 3.43 12.05 -10.45
N GLU A 59 4.13 12.19 -9.33
CA GLU A 59 5.59 12.05 -9.23
C GLU A 59 6.00 10.59 -8.95
N ARG A 60 5.06 9.75 -8.51
CA ARG A 60 5.26 8.32 -8.24
C ARG A 60 4.86 7.42 -9.41
N LEU A 61 3.91 7.86 -10.24
CA LEU A 61 3.46 7.10 -11.40
C LEU A 61 4.54 7.08 -12.48
N LEU A 62 4.95 5.87 -12.84
CA LEU A 62 5.89 5.62 -13.93
C LEU A 62 5.13 5.41 -15.24
N THR A 63 5.65 5.96 -16.33
CA THR A 63 5.07 5.76 -17.66
C THR A 63 5.23 4.31 -18.08
N LEU A 64 4.12 3.64 -18.37
CA LEU A 64 4.12 2.28 -18.91
C LEU A 64 4.10 2.35 -20.44
N PRO A 65 4.95 1.60 -21.17
CA PRO A 65 4.93 1.59 -22.62
C PRO A 65 3.58 1.10 -23.14
N GLU A 66 3.04 1.84 -24.09
CA GLU A 66 1.83 1.45 -24.81
C GLU A 66 2.22 0.60 -26.02
N LEU A 67 1.51 -0.51 -26.16
CA LEU A 67 1.53 -1.34 -27.36
C LEU A 67 0.15 -1.20 -27.97
N GLU A 68 0.10 -0.55 -29.13
CA GLU A 68 -1.09 -0.49 -29.96
C GLU A 68 -1.00 -1.63 -30.98
N LEU A 69 -1.96 -2.55 -30.93
CA LEU A 69 -2.14 -3.55 -31.99
C LEU A 69 -2.95 -2.91 -33.11
N GLY A 70 -2.52 -3.10 -34.36
CA GLY A 70 -3.28 -2.68 -35.52
C GLY A 70 -4.62 -3.41 -35.62
N LEU A 71 -5.57 -2.84 -36.36
CA LEU A 71 -6.89 -3.47 -36.56
C LEU A 71 -6.78 -4.85 -37.24
N LEU A 72 -5.85 -5.00 -38.19
CA LEU A 72 -5.64 -6.27 -38.89
C LEU A 72 -5.02 -7.31 -37.96
N ASP A 73 -3.99 -6.94 -37.19
CA ASP A 73 -3.39 -7.81 -36.17
C ASP A 73 -4.45 -8.28 -35.17
N PHE A 74 -5.32 -7.37 -34.71
CA PHE A 74 -6.42 -7.71 -33.81
C PHE A 74 -7.41 -8.73 -34.41
N LEU A 75 -7.76 -8.58 -35.69
CA LEU A 75 -8.66 -9.52 -36.37
C LEU A 75 -8.01 -10.89 -36.58
N SER A 76 -6.69 -10.94 -36.77
CA SER A 76 -5.94 -12.19 -36.90
C SER A 76 -5.82 -12.97 -35.59
N LEU A 77 -6.11 -12.35 -34.43
CA LEU A 77 -6.19 -13.02 -33.12
C LEU A 77 -7.51 -13.78 -32.89
N TYR A 78 -8.39 -13.86 -33.90
CA TYR A 78 -9.69 -14.50 -33.77
C TYR A 78 -9.58 -15.97 -33.38
N GLY A 79 -10.28 -16.34 -32.30
CA GLY A 79 -10.25 -17.71 -31.77
C GLY A 79 -9.35 -17.88 -30.54
N CYS A 80 -8.53 -16.88 -30.20
CA CYS A 80 -7.68 -16.93 -29.01
C CYS A 80 -8.12 -15.95 -27.90
N GLU A 81 -7.81 -16.27 -26.64
CA GLU A 81 -8.15 -15.42 -25.48
C GLU A 81 -7.58 -13.99 -25.61
N LEU A 82 -6.39 -13.85 -26.24
CA LEU A 82 -5.73 -12.56 -26.39
C LEU A 82 -6.62 -11.50 -27.07
N GLN A 83 -7.51 -11.91 -27.98
CA GLN A 83 -8.48 -11.01 -28.61
C GLN A 83 -9.37 -10.32 -27.56
N PHE A 84 -9.87 -11.07 -26.57
CA PHE A 84 -10.71 -10.52 -25.50
C PHE A 84 -9.90 -9.58 -24.59
N VAL A 85 -8.66 -9.96 -24.27
CA VAL A 85 -7.77 -9.16 -23.40
C VAL A 85 -7.48 -7.81 -24.05
N VAL A 86 -7.06 -7.79 -25.31
CA VAL A 86 -6.78 -6.56 -26.05
C VAL A 86 -8.04 -5.71 -26.21
N GLY A 87 -9.19 -6.34 -26.48
CA GLY A 87 -10.49 -5.66 -26.55
C GLY A 87 -10.89 -4.98 -25.24
N GLU A 88 -10.64 -5.63 -24.10
CA GLU A 88 -10.88 -5.04 -22.78
C GLU A 88 -10.10 -3.74 -22.59
N LYS A 89 -8.83 -3.71 -23.02
CA LYS A 89 -8.00 -2.50 -22.94
C LYS A 89 -8.47 -1.40 -23.90
N ALA A 90 -8.97 -1.75 -25.08
CA ALA A 90 -9.49 -0.79 -26.04
C ALA A 90 -10.79 -0.10 -25.58
N SER A 91 -11.55 -0.76 -24.69
CA SER A 91 -12.80 -0.24 -24.13
C SER A 91 -12.62 1.06 -23.32
N VAL A 92 -13.73 1.79 -23.11
CA VAL A 92 -13.71 3.04 -22.30
C VAL A 92 -13.17 2.78 -20.89
N LEU A 93 -13.61 1.70 -20.23
CA LEU A 93 -13.11 1.30 -18.91
C LEU A 93 -11.63 0.91 -18.97
N GLY A 94 -11.20 0.30 -20.08
CA GLY A 94 -9.80 -0.06 -20.34
C GLY A 94 -8.87 1.14 -20.44
N ARG A 95 -9.34 2.26 -21.00
CA ARG A 95 -8.55 3.50 -21.13
C ARG A 95 -8.30 4.19 -19.80
N VAL A 96 -9.19 4.02 -18.82
CA VAL A 96 -9.11 4.66 -17.50
C VAL A 96 -8.83 3.66 -16.36
N MET A 97 -8.22 2.52 -16.68
CA MET A 97 -7.90 1.48 -15.70
C MET A 97 -7.07 2.03 -14.54
N GLN A 98 -7.52 1.73 -13.32
CA GLN A 98 -6.70 1.96 -12.12
C GLN A 98 -5.44 1.08 -12.16
N PRO A 99 -4.33 1.50 -11.52
CA PRO A 99 -3.06 0.79 -11.60
C PRO A 99 -3.12 -0.71 -11.27
N VAL A 100 -3.93 -1.12 -10.29
CA VAL A 100 -4.10 -2.55 -9.95
C VAL A 100 -4.78 -3.35 -11.07
N ASN A 101 -5.77 -2.77 -11.75
CA ASN A 101 -6.43 -3.40 -12.89
C ASN A 101 -5.52 -3.39 -14.11
N ARG A 102 -4.70 -2.35 -14.28
CA ARG A 102 -3.66 -2.33 -15.29
C ARG A 102 -2.66 -3.47 -15.07
N LEU A 103 -2.19 -3.72 -13.85
CA LEU A 103 -1.32 -4.86 -13.55
C LEU A 103 -1.98 -6.21 -13.92
N ARG A 104 -3.25 -6.41 -13.55
CA ARG A 104 -4.00 -7.62 -13.93
C ARG A 104 -4.06 -7.81 -15.44
N TYR A 105 -4.35 -6.73 -16.17
CA TYR A 105 -4.33 -6.74 -17.63
C TYR A 105 -2.95 -7.12 -18.17
N GLU A 106 -1.87 -6.53 -17.67
CA GLU A 106 -0.52 -6.81 -18.17
C GLU A 106 -0.13 -8.29 -17.98
N VAL A 107 -0.43 -8.86 -16.80
CA VAL A 107 -0.18 -10.29 -16.52
C VAL A 107 -1.05 -11.18 -17.42
N ARG A 108 -2.33 -10.87 -17.57
CA ARG A 108 -3.26 -11.63 -18.41
C ARG A 108 -2.89 -11.55 -19.88
N PHE A 109 -2.43 -10.40 -20.37
CA PHE A 109 -1.95 -10.22 -21.73
C PHE A 109 -0.77 -11.15 -22.02
N ILE A 110 0.24 -11.17 -21.15
CA ILE A 110 1.44 -11.98 -21.36
C ILE A 110 1.07 -13.47 -21.44
N ARG A 111 0.23 -13.94 -20.51
CA ARG A 111 -0.23 -15.34 -20.47
C ARG A 111 -1.04 -15.70 -21.72
N ALA A 112 -2.07 -14.91 -22.03
CA ALA A 112 -2.92 -15.15 -23.19
C ALA A 112 -2.09 -15.11 -24.48
N ALA A 113 -1.15 -14.17 -24.62
CA ALA A 113 -0.30 -14.07 -25.79
C ALA A 113 0.62 -15.29 -25.96
N GLU A 114 1.16 -15.82 -24.87
CA GLU A 114 1.97 -17.05 -24.89
C GLU A 114 1.15 -18.28 -25.26
N ASP A 115 -0.07 -18.37 -24.73
CA ASP A 115 -1.00 -19.45 -25.05
C ASP A 115 -1.47 -19.39 -26.52
N CYS A 116 -1.63 -18.19 -27.08
CA CYS A 116 -1.99 -18.01 -28.50
C CYS A 116 -0.86 -18.31 -29.48
N LEU A 117 0.40 -18.11 -29.07
CA LEU A 117 1.53 -18.13 -29.99
C LEU A 117 1.64 -19.40 -30.86
N PRO A 118 1.36 -20.61 -30.34
CA PRO A 118 1.38 -21.84 -31.14
C PRO A 118 0.27 -21.93 -32.20
N GLU A 119 -0.82 -21.17 -32.04
CA GLU A 119 -2.00 -21.20 -32.91
C GLU A 119 -1.90 -20.20 -34.09
N ILE A 120 -0.87 -19.35 -34.10
CA ILE A 120 -0.67 -18.32 -35.13
C ILE A 120 0.17 -18.89 -36.28
N ASP A 121 -0.43 -19.02 -37.46
CA ASP A 121 0.23 -19.50 -38.68
C ASP A 121 1.01 -18.40 -39.43
N ASP A 122 0.67 -17.13 -39.23
CA ASP A 122 1.34 -15.99 -39.86
C ASP A 122 2.65 -15.65 -39.14
N GLU A 123 3.78 -15.80 -39.84
CA GLU A 123 5.11 -15.58 -39.27
C GLU A 123 5.36 -14.12 -38.87
N GLU A 124 4.86 -13.14 -39.64
CA GLU A 124 5.02 -11.73 -39.32
C GLU A 124 4.25 -11.38 -38.04
N LEU A 125 3.01 -11.87 -37.92
CA LEU A 125 2.21 -11.70 -36.71
C LEU A 125 2.85 -12.40 -35.50
N ARG A 126 3.39 -13.60 -35.71
CA ARG A 126 4.09 -14.37 -34.67
C ARG A 126 5.31 -13.60 -34.15
N GLU A 127 6.17 -13.09 -35.03
CA GLU A 127 7.32 -12.26 -34.64
C GLU A 127 6.89 -11.00 -33.87
N SER A 128 5.84 -10.33 -34.35
CA SER A 128 5.28 -9.14 -33.72
C SER A 128 4.75 -9.45 -32.30
N LEU A 129 4.06 -10.59 -32.14
CA LEU A 129 3.55 -11.03 -30.85
C LEU A 129 4.67 -11.41 -29.87
N VAL A 130 5.73 -12.08 -30.33
CA VAL A 130 6.93 -12.37 -29.52
C VAL A 130 7.56 -11.07 -29.00
N GLN A 131 7.68 -10.06 -29.87
CA GLN A 131 8.23 -8.76 -29.47
C GLN A 131 7.31 -8.02 -28.49
N ALA A 132 5.99 -8.13 -28.66
CA ALA A 132 5.01 -7.59 -27.72
C ALA A 132 5.12 -8.27 -26.34
N ILE A 133 5.18 -9.61 -26.28
CA ILE A 133 5.39 -10.39 -25.05
C ILE A 133 6.65 -9.92 -24.33
N LYS A 134 7.78 -9.83 -25.05
CA LYS A 134 9.06 -9.38 -24.50
C LYS A 134 8.94 -7.98 -23.90
N THR A 135 8.40 -7.04 -24.65
CA THR A 135 8.22 -5.65 -24.20
C THR A 135 7.34 -5.56 -22.96
N LYS A 136 6.28 -6.39 -22.88
CA LYS A 136 5.37 -6.47 -21.75
C LYS A 136 6.03 -7.07 -20.50
N ARG A 137 6.84 -8.13 -20.67
CA ARG A 137 7.66 -8.70 -19.60
C ARG A 137 8.68 -7.70 -19.05
N ASP A 138 9.36 -6.98 -19.94
CA ASP A 138 10.35 -5.96 -19.57
C ASP A 138 9.69 -4.79 -18.82
N ALA A 139 8.45 -4.45 -19.17
CA ALA A 139 7.66 -3.40 -18.52
C ALA A 139 6.89 -3.85 -17.28
N LEU A 140 6.80 -5.16 -17.00
CA LEU A 140 6.02 -5.69 -15.87
C LEU A 140 6.42 -5.08 -14.51
N PRO A 141 7.72 -4.86 -14.19
CA PRO A 141 8.10 -4.19 -12.94
C PRO A 141 7.52 -2.78 -12.79
N ILE A 142 7.31 -2.05 -13.90
CA ILE A 142 6.67 -0.74 -13.89
C ILE A 142 5.19 -0.87 -13.52
N ALA A 143 4.49 -1.87 -14.06
CA ALA A 143 3.10 -2.14 -13.71
C ALA A 143 2.95 -2.53 -12.22
N VAL A 144 3.87 -3.36 -11.70
CA VAL A 144 3.96 -3.73 -10.28
C VAL A 144 4.18 -2.50 -9.40
N TRP A 145 5.12 -1.63 -9.78
CA TRP A 145 5.39 -0.38 -9.08
C TRP A 145 4.15 0.51 -9.03
N ASN A 146 3.52 0.76 -10.18
CA ASN A 146 2.33 1.59 -10.27
C ASN A 146 1.16 1.02 -9.47
N ALA A 147 0.98 -0.30 -9.47
CA ALA A 147 -0.05 -0.96 -8.66
C ALA A 147 0.22 -0.88 -7.15
N THR A 148 1.48 -0.70 -6.72
CA THR A 148 1.86 -0.61 -5.31
C THR A 148 1.89 0.84 -4.80
N TRP A 149 2.53 1.72 -5.55
CA TRP A 149 2.85 3.10 -5.13
C TRP A 149 2.08 4.17 -5.89
N GLY A 150 1.53 3.84 -7.07
CA GLY A 150 0.77 4.75 -7.93
C GLY A 150 -0.71 4.88 -7.57
N THR A 151 -1.13 4.26 -6.47
CA THR A 151 -2.52 4.21 -5.98
C THR A 151 -2.79 5.34 -4.98
N GLU A 152 -4.06 5.64 -4.71
CA GLU A 152 -4.45 6.65 -3.70
C GLU A 152 -4.54 6.00 -2.30
N GLU A 153 -4.80 4.71 -2.28
CA GLU A 153 -4.97 3.89 -1.09
C GLU A 153 -3.70 3.86 -0.23
N ILE A 154 -2.52 3.85 -0.85
CA ILE A 154 -1.24 3.94 -0.13
C ILE A 154 -1.07 5.28 0.58
N GLU A 155 -1.65 6.38 0.05
CA GLU A 155 -1.53 7.72 0.64
C GLU A 155 -2.25 7.81 1.99
N ARG A 156 -3.39 7.13 2.10
CA ARG A 156 -4.13 6.98 3.37
C ARG A 156 -3.31 6.17 4.35
N LEU A 157 -2.80 5.00 3.95
CA LEU A 157 -2.07 4.11 4.84
C LEU A 157 -0.83 4.77 5.49
N VAL A 158 -0.07 5.55 4.72
CA VAL A 158 1.19 6.17 5.18
C VAL A 158 1.05 7.61 5.64
N THR A 159 -0.16 8.13 5.79
CA THR A 159 -0.37 9.53 6.21
C THR A 159 0.18 9.81 7.61
N LEU A 160 1.02 10.83 7.73
CA LEU A 160 1.58 11.25 9.02
C LEU A 160 0.61 12.12 9.85
N SER A 161 -0.55 12.49 9.29
CA SER A 161 -1.48 13.45 9.90
C SER A 161 -2.47 12.82 10.89
N LYS A 162 -2.34 11.52 11.21
CA LYS A 162 -3.31 10.77 12.03
C LYS A 162 -2.77 10.40 13.42
N GLY A 163 -1.79 11.15 13.89
CA GLY A 163 -1.22 11.01 15.23
C GLY A 163 -0.32 9.77 15.37
N PHE A 164 -0.22 9.27 16.59
CA PHE A 164 0.61 8.13 16.94
C PHE A 164 -0.18 6.81 16.87
N TYR A 165 0.54 5.70 16.79
CA TYR A 165 -0.03 4.39 16.98
C TYR A 165 -0.55 4.25 18.44
N PRO A 166 -1.83 3.88 18.65
CA PRO A 166 -2.41 3.75 19.99
C PRO A 166 -1.67 2.72 20.86
N VAL A 167 -1.43 3.05 22.13
CA VAL A 167 -0.69 2.20 23.09
C VAL A 167 -1.51 0.96 23.46
N GLU A 168 -2.84 1.08 23.52
CA GLU A 168 -3.76 0.00 23.87
C GLU A 168 -4.33 -0.78 22.67
N GLU A 169 -3.69 -0.68 21.50
CA GLU A 169 -4.23 -1.32 20.30
C GLU A 169 -4.26 -2.85 20.44
N LYS A 170 -5.40 -3.46 20.12
CA LYS A 170 -5.56 -4.91 20.14
C LYS A 170 -4.62 -5.53 19.09
N ALA A 171 -3.83 -6.54 19.50
CA ALA A 171 -2.86 -7.25 18.64
C ALA A 171 -3.41 -7.73 17.28
N VAL A 172 -4.73 -7.92 17.16
CA VAL A 172 -5.41 -8.28 15.91
C VAL A 172 -5.24 -7.21 14.82
N ALA A 173 -5.27 -5.92 15.16
CA ALA A 173 -5.23 -4.83 14.17
C ALA A 173 -3.85 -4.68 13.51
N THR A 174 -2.75 -4.89 14.24
CA THR A 174 -1.39 -4.95 13.66
C THR A 174 -1.21 -6.19 12.78
N SER A 175 -1.90 -7.28 13.10
CA SER A 175 -1.78 -8.55 12.37
C SER A 175 -2.31 -8.45 10.93
N ASP A 176 -3.30 -7.59 10.67
CA ASP A 176 -3.89 -7.39 9.36
C ASP A 176 -2.94 -6.66 8.40
N LEU A 177 -2.31 -5.57 8.85
CA LEU A 177 -1.30 -4.86 8.07
C LEU A 177 -0.12 -5.77 7.72
N LEU A 178 0.37 -6.55 8.69
CA LEU A 178 1.44 -7.51 8.44
C LEU A 178 1.03 -8.59 7.43
N ARG A 179 -0.21 -9.07 7.49
CA ARG A 179 -0.74 -10.04 6.52
C ARG A 179 -0.77 -9.45 5.12
N ASP A 180 -1.28 -8.24 5.00
CA ASP A 180 -1.39 -7.51 3.72
C ASP A 180 -0.01 -7.25 3.10
N LEU A 181 0.94 -6.77 3.89
CA LEU A 181 2.32 -6.53 3.44
C LEU A 181 3.01 -7.83 3.02
N ASN A 182 2.84 -8.91 3.79
CA ASN A 182 3.42 -10.21 3.43
C ASN A 182 2.81 -10.76 2.13
N GLN A 183 1.50 -10.62 1.96
CA GLN A 183 0.81 -11.05 0.76
C GLN A 183 1.24 -10.26 -0.47
N LEU A 184 1.25 -8.92 -0.36
CA LEU A 184 1.71 -8.07 -1.44
C LEU A 184 3.17 -8.36 -1.81
N ASN A 185 4.04 -8.52 -0.81
CA ASN A 185 5.45 -8.84 -1.05
C ASN A 185 5.63 -10.19 -1.76
N ARG A 186 4.79 -11.19 -1.49
CA ARG A 186 4.78 -12.45 -2.27
C ARG A 186 4.43 -12.19 -3.74
N VAL A 187 3.38 -11.42 -4.00
CA VAL A 187 2.97 -11.06 -5.38
C VAL A 187 4.08 -10.29 -6.10
N VAL A 188 4.64 -9.26 -5.47
CA VAL A 188 5.73 -8.44 -6.02
C VAL A 188 6.95 -9.30 -6.35
N ARG A 189 7.37 -10.18 -5.44
CA ARG A 189 8.51 -11.08 -5.68
C ARG A 189 8.25 -12.06 -6.82
N ALA A 190 7.07 -12.67 -6.86
CA ALA A 190 6.70 -13.58 -7.92
C ALA A 190 6.73 -12.89 -9.30
N LEU A 191 6.07 -11.74 -9.43
CA LEU A 191 6.00 -11.01 -10.69
C LEU A 191 7.36 -10.44 -11.12
N ASN A 192 8.18 -9.95 -10.19
CA ASN A 192 9.56 -9.53 -10.51
C ASN A 192 10.43 -10.70 -10.99
N ASN A 193 10.12 -11.93 -10.55
CA ASN A 193 10.74 -13.16 -11.03
C ASN A 193 10.03 -13.76 -12.25
N GLN A 194 9.16 -13.00 -12.93
CA GLN A 194 8.41 -13.43 -14.11
C GLN A 194 7.48 -14.63 -13.87
N GLN A 195 7.06 -14.87 -12.62
CA GLN A 195 6.08 -15.91 -12.24
C GLN A 195 4.66 -15.34 -12.34
N LEU A 196 3.97 -15.64 -13.44
CA LEU A 196 2.67 -15.05 -13.80
C LEU A 196 1.46 -15.84 -13.28
N ASP A 197 1.70 -16.99 -12.65
CA ASP A 197 0.71 -17.88 -12.05
C ASP A 197 0.24 -17.42 -10.67
N VAL A 198 0.93 -16.45 -10.07
CA VAL A 198 0.54 -15.85 -8.78
C VAL A 198 -0.84 -15.19 -8.86
N SER A 199 -1.70 -15.46 -7.86
CA SER A 199 -3.03 -14.83 -7.80
C SER A 199 -2.93 -13.34 -7.48
N LEU A 200 -3.76 -12.55 -8.17
CA LEU A 200 -3.89 -11.09 -8.02
C LEU A 200 -5.26 -10.67 -7.46
N ASP A 201 -6.08 -11.64 -7.02
CA ASP A 201 -7.47 -11.40 -6.63
C ASP A 201 -7.55 -10.55 -5.36
N ASP A 202 -6.67 -10.86 -4.41
CA ASP A 202 -6.64 -10.21 -3.10
C ASP A 202 -6.08 -8.78 -3.11
N LEU A 203 -5.43 -8.35 -4.20
CA LEU A 203 -4.87 -6.99 -4.30
C LEU A 203 -5.95 -5.91 -4.12
N GLY A 204 -7.17 -6.15 -4.59
CA GLY A 204 -8.28 -5.23 -4.40
C GLY A 204 -8.68 -5.09 -2.93
N ALA A 205 -8.74 -6.21 -2.22
CA ALA A 205 -9.09 -6.25 -0.80
C ALA A 205 -8.00 -5.61 0.07
N ILE A 206 -6.72 -5.81 -0.28
CA ILE A 206 -5.58 -5.15 0.36
C ILE A 206 -5.70 -3.62 0.21
N HIS A 207 -5.91 -3.13 -1.00
CA HIS A 207 -6.04 -1.68 -1.24
C HIS A 207 -7.26 -1.09 -0.51
N GLN A 208 -8.39 -1.78 -0.49
CA GLN A 208 -9.57 -1.32 0.24
C GLN A 208 -9.29 -1.16 1.75
N ARG A 209 -8.56 -2.10 2.36
CA ARG A 209 -8.14 -1.98 3.76
C ARG A 209 -7.16 -0.82 3.95
N TRP A 210 -6.17 -0.68 3.08
CA TRP A 210 -5.22 0.43 3.14
C TRP A 210 -5.88 1.80 3.05
N GLN A 211 -6.93 1.94 2.24
CA GLN A 211 -7.70 3.17 2.15
C GLN A 211 -8.43 3.52 3.46
N ALA A 212 -8.81 2.51 4.23
CA ALA A 212 -9.56 2.64 5.48
C ALA A 212 -8.66 2.79 6.72
N GLU A 213 -7.35 2.65 6.59
CA GLU A 213 -6.40 2.63 7.70
C GLU A 213 -5.29 3.68 7.55
N PHE A 214 -4.62 3.99 8.67
CA PHE A 214 -3.53 4.98 8.75
C PHE A 214 -2.30 4.43 9.49
N LYS A 215 -2.30 3.11 9.76
CA LYS A 215 -1.40 2.48 10.73
C LYS A 215 0.07 2.64 10.37
N ALA A 216 0.43 2.58 9.09
CA ALA A 216 1.83 2.75 8.71
C ALA A 216 2.35 4.15 9.04
N GLY A 217 1.56 5.19 8.76
CA GLY A 217 1.91 6.56 9.13
C GLY A 217 1.95 6.80 10.64
N GLN A 218 1.00 6.20 11.38
CA GLN A 218 0.99 6.21 12.84
C GLN A 218 2.20 5.51 13.45
N LEU A 219 2.63 4.37 12.89
CA LEU A 219 3.83 3.64 13.31
C LEU A 219 5.09 4.46 13.02
N ILE A 220 5.18 5.17 11.89
CA ILE A 220 6.28 6.09 11.60
C ILE A 220 6.34 7.19 12.66
N ASN A 221 5.21 7.81 12.99
CA ASN A 221 5.15 8.83 14.04
C ASN A 221 5.58 8.29 15.40
N SER A 222 5.08 7.10 15.79
CA SER A 222 5.45 6.48 17.07
C SER A 222 6.92 6.09 17.14
N ALA A 223 7.48 5.55 16.06
CA ALA A 223 8.90 5.24 15.99
C ALA A 223 9.77 6.49 16.14
N ARG A 224 9.34 7.62 15.57
CA ARG A 224 10.05 8.90 15.70
C ARG A 224 9.97 9.46 17.11
N LEU A 225 8.80 9.43 17.74
CA LEU A 225 8.65 9.80 19.15
C LEU A 225 9.54 8.94 20.06
N LEU A 226 9.64 7.64 19.77
CA LEU A 226 10.54 6.75 20.50
C LEU A 226 12.01 7.14 20.30
N ILE A 227 12.44 7.50 19.09
CA ILE A 227 13.80 7.98 18.83
C ILE A 227 14.07 9.31 19.56
N GLU A 228 13.15 10.27 19.49
CA GLU A 228 13.23 11.57 20.18
C GLU A 228 13.50 11.40 21.68
N THR A 229 12.75 10.49 22.30
CA THR A 229 12.78 10.24 23.75
C THR A 229 13.99 9.42 24.16
N LEU A 230 14.36 8.38 23.39
CA LEU A 230 15.57 7.60 23.66
C LEU A 230 16.85 8.45 23.52
N ASN A 231 16.91 9.34 22.53
CA ASN A 231 18.05 10.25 22.36
C ASN A 231 18.19 11.24 23.53
N ALA A 232 17.09 11.62 24.17
CA ALA A 232 17.12 12.51 25.34
C ALA A 232 17.54 11.79 26.62
N GLY A 233 17.34 10.47 26.68
CA GLY A 233 17.70 9.64 27.83
C GLY A 233 19.14 9.08 27.83
N THR A 234 19.91 9.35 26.78
CA THR A 234 21.33 8.97 26.63
C THR A 234 22.25 10.16 26.75
#